data_AF-A0A3C2AAN9-F1
#
_entry.id   AF-A0A3C2AAN9-F1
#
_cell.length_a   1.000
_cell.length_b   1.000
_cell.length_c   1.000
_cell.angle_alpha   90.00
_cell.angle_beta   90.00
_cell.angle_gamma   90.00
#
_symmetry.space_group_name_H-M   'P 1'
#
loop_
_entity.id
_entity.type
_entity.pdbx_description
1 polymer ?
#
loop_
_entity_poly.entity_id
_entity_poly.type
_entity_poly.pdbx_seq_one_letter_code
_entity_poly.pdbx_strand_id
1 'polypeptide(L)'
;HPVFVANSGRLGFGAEDFHRYAPEADQPFRLVWVAAHREFAQFTAVEGLSYRQVITQALGTDTLARFEKELAAQGLRLEDYLLMPLHPWQWENKIATGFAAELHRGHLVYLGEGPDQYSAQQSIRSLFNVDQPEHYYTKTALGILNMGFMRGLSAYYMAS
;
A
#
# COMPACT_ATOMS: atom_id res chain seq x y z
N HIS A 1 -6.48 -1.79 23.04
CA HIS A 1 -7.67 -2.57 23.45
C HIS A 1 -7.64 -2.77 24.96
N PRO A 2 -8.71 -2.45 25.70
CA PRO A 2 -8.69 -2.40 27.17
C PRO A 2 -8.67 -3.76 27.90
N VAL A 3 -8.50 -4.89 27.19
CA VAL A 3 -8.62 -6.25 27.78
C VAL A 3 -7.38 -7.09 27.48
N PHE A 4 -6.83 -6.97 26.26
CA PHE A 4 -5.54 -7.57 25.95
C PHE A 4 -4.42 -6.84 26.70
N VAL A 5 -3.73 -7.56 27.60
CA VAL A 5 -2.57 -7.06 28.33
C VAL A 5 -1.42 -6.74 27.36
N ALA A 6 -1.12 -7.63 26.41
CA ALA A 6 -0.15 -7.41 25.33
C ALA A 6 -0.85 -6.90 24.04
N ASN A 7 -1.53 -5.75 24.13
CA ASN A 7 -2.29 -5.19 23.00
C ASN A 7 -1.44 -4.40 21.98
N SER A 8 -0.15 -4.25 22.27
CA SER A 8 0.75 -3.29 21.64
C SER A 8 2.10 -3.93 21.27
N GLY A 9 2.06 -5.22 20.89
CA GLY A 9 3.27 -6.00 20.61
C GLY A 9 3.99 -5.66 19.30
N ARG A 10 3.24 -5.35 18.21
CA ARG A 10 3.75 -4.98 16.87
C ARG A 10 5.02 -5.74 16.45
N LEU A 11 5.03 -7.05 16.67
CA LEU A 11 6.20 -7.88 16.39
C LEU A 11 6.48 -7.86 14.87
N GLY A 12 7.68 -7.38 14.53
CA GLY A 12 8.10 -7.09 13.15
C GLY A 12 8.71 -5.69 13.02
N PHE A 13 8.23 -4.71 13.78
CA PHE A 13 8.85 -3.38 13.81
C PHE A 13 10.12 -3.36 14.66
N GLY A 14 11.22 -2.87 14.08
CA GLY A 14 12.37 -2.40 14.83
C GLY A 14 12.08 -1.09 15.57
N ALA A 15 13.08 -0.56 16.28
CA ALA A 15 12.93 0.70 17.01
C ALA A 15 12.62 1.88 16.07
N GLU A 16 13.32 1.97 14.93
CA GLU A 16 13.09 3.03 13.93
C GLU A 16 11.71 2.90 13.27
N ASP A 17 11.30 1.68 12.94
CA ASP A 17 9.96 1.40 12.38
C ASP A 17 8.85 1.85 13.33
N PHE A 18 9.05 1.65 14.63
CA PHE A 18 8.08 2.10 15.63
C PHE A 18 7.93 3.62 15.59
N HIS A 19 9.04 4.36 15.62
CA HIS A 19 8.99 5.82 15.54
C HIS A 19 8.40 6.34 14.23
N ARG A 20 8.50 5.57 13.14
CA ARG A 20 8.04 6.00 11.82
C ARG A 20 6.60 5.60 11.50
N TYR A 21 6.13 4.45 11.97
CA TYR A 21 4.88 3.83 11.53
C TYR A 21 3.89 3.53 12.66
N ALA A 22 4.28 3.67 13.94
CA ALA A 22 3.34 3.50 15.03
C ALA A 22 2.35 4.69 15.08
N PRO A 23 1.04 4.45 15.24
CA PRO A 23 0.05 5.51 15.31
C PRO A 23 0.30 6.49 16.46
N GLU A 24 0.85 6.02 17.59
CA GLU A 24 1.21 6.87 18.73
C GLU A 24 2.43 7.77 18.49
N ALA A 25 3.22 7.53 17.45
CA ALA A 25 4.35 8.38 17.09
C ALA A 25 3.92 9.61 16.26
N ASP A 26 2.70 9.58 15.70
CA ASP A 26 2.09 10.62 14.89
C ASP A 26 3.04 11.19 13.82
N GLN A 27 3.77 10.30 13.16
CA GLN A 27 4.67 10.62 12.05
C GLN A 27 4.00 10.28 10.73
N PRO A 28 3.63 11.27 9.90
CA PRO A 28 3.15 11.00 8.56
C PRO A 28 4.25 10.39 7.66
N PHE A 29 3.85 9.50 6.77
CA PHE A 29 4.75 8.89 5.79
C PHE A 29 4.04 8.70 4.44
N ARG A 30 4.83 8.55 3.38
CA ARG A 30 4.31 8.31 2.03
C ARG A 30 4.15 6.83 1.76
N LEU A 31 3.14 6.49 0.96
CA LEU A 31 2.94 5.13 0.50
C LEU A 31 3.87 4.81 -0.66
N VAL A 32 4.34 3.57 -0.72
CA VAL A 32 5.02 3.01 -1.89
C VAL A 32 3.97 2.62 -2.91
N TRP A 33 4.23 2.87 -4.18
CA TRP A 33 3.38 2.43 -5.29
C TRP A 33 4.08 1.41 -6.16
N VAL A 34 3.31 0.42 -6.59
CA VAL A 34 3.73 -0.61 -7.53
C VAL A 34 2.72 -0.75 -8.65
N ALA A 35 3.19 -1.13 -9.84
CA ALA A 35 2.36 -1.65 -10.91
C ALA A 35 2.34 -3.18 -10.80
N ALA A 36 1.18 -3.78 -10.59
CA ALA A 36 0.99 -5.23 -10.60
C ALA A 36 0.28 -5.65 -11.90
N HIS A 37 0.87 -6.60 -12.62
CA HIS A 37 0.33 -7.05 -13.91
C HIS A 37 -1.07 -7.64 -13.72
N ARG A 38 -1.99 -7.32 -14.62
CA ARG A 38 -3.42 -7.69 -14.52
C ARG A 38 -3.69 -9.19 -14.47
N GLU A 39 -2.76 -10.02 -14.94
CA GLU A 39 -2.84 -11.47 -14.80
C GLU A 39 -2.80 -11.93 -13.33
N PHE A 40 -2.11 -11.18 -12.46
CA PHE A 40 -1.88 -11.53 -11.07
C PHE A 40 -2.56 -10.57 -10.08
N ALA A 41 -3.23 -9.53 -10.59
CA ALA A 41 -3.88 -8.51 -9.80
C ALA A 41 -5.31 -8.30 -10.27
N GLN A 42 -6.22 -8.19 -9.30
CA GLN A 42 -7.63 -7.92 -9.55
C GLN A 42 -8.04 -6.64 -8.82
N PHE A 43 -8.88 -5.85 -9.47
CA PHE A 43 -9.58 -4.72 -8.86
C PHE A 43 -11.07 -5.03 -8.77
N THR A 44 -11.64 -4.78 -7.59
CA THR A 44 -13.07 -4.91 -7.30
C THR A 44 -13.55 -3.60 -6.69
N ALA A 45 -14.76 -3.17 -7.04
CA ALA A 45 -15.37 -1.97 -6.49
C ALA A 45 -16.88 -2.12 -6.36
N VAL A 46 -17.46 -1.27 -5.51
CA VAL A 46 -18.92 -1.11 -5.41
C VAL A 46 -19.49 -0.51 -6.69
N GLU A 47 -20.80 -0.70 -6.90
CA GLU A 47 -21.50 -0.12 -8.04
C GLU A 47 -21.33 1.40 -8.09
N GLY A 48 -21.08 1.94 -9.29
CA GLY A 48 -20.86 3.37 -9.52
C GLY A 48 -19.42 3.85 -9.29
N LEU A 49 -18.51 3.00 -8.80
CA LEU A 49 -17.10 3.35 -8.60
C LEU A 49 -16.20 2.58 -9.57
N SER A 50 -15.50 3.30 -10.45
CA SER A 50 -14.54 2.71 -11.39
C SER A 50 -13.10 2.79 -10.89
N TYR A 51 -12.25 1.87 -11.37
CA TYR A 51 -10.82 1.88 -11.10
C TYR A 51 -10.17 3.24 -11.44
N ARG A 52 -10.55 3.82 -12.60
CA ARG A 52 -10.02 5.11 -13.04
C ARG A 52 -10.37 6.24 -12.07
N GLN A 53 -11.59 6.26 -11.53
CA GLN A 53 -11.98 7.27 -10.52
C GLN A 53 -11.15 7.13 -9.25
N VAL A 54 -11.01 5.90 -8.73
CA VAL A 54 -10.23 5.62 -7.51
C VAL A 54 -8.78 6.07 -7.66
N ILE A 55 -8.13 5.64 -8.74
CA ILE A 55 -6.72 5.91 -8.96
C ILE A 55 -6.44 7.37 -9.34
N THR A 56 -7.34 8.02 -10.08
CA THR A 56 -7.21 9.47 -10.35
C THR A 56 -7.35 10.29 -9.07
N GLN A 57 -8.28 9.93 -8.18
CA GLN A 57 -8.40 10.59 -6.88
C GLN A 57 -7.15 10.34 -6.02
N ALA A 58 -6.65 9.10 -5.96
CA ALA A 58 -5.52 8.76 -5.09
C ALA A 58 -4.17 9.35 -5.51
N LEU A 59 -3.94 9.61 -6.81
CA LEU A 59 -2.63 9.97 -7.34
C LEU A 59 -2.58 11.30 -8.10
N GLY A 60 -3.73 11.78 -8.60
CA GLY A 60 -3.80 12.90 -9.53
C GLY A 60 -3.22 12.57 -10.92
N THR A 61 -3.44 13.45 -11.88
CA THR A 61 -3.02 13.24 -13.28
C THR A 61 -1.51 13.26 -13.45
N ASP A 62 -0.81 14.10 -12.69
CA ASP A 62 0.63 14.31 -12.85
C ASP A 62 1.43 13.08 -12.39
N THR A 63 1.06 12.49 -11.25
CA THR A 63 1.69 11.25 -10.77
C THR A 63 1.37 10.08 -11.70
N LEU A 64 0.14 10.01 -12.23
CA LEU A 64 -0.21 8.97 -13.20
C LEU A 64 0.63 9.06 -14.48
N ALA A 65 0.78 10.27 -15.03
CA ALA A 65 1.64 10.48 -16.19
C ALA A 65 3.11 10.14 -15.91
N ARG A 66 3.60 10.43 -14.70
CA ARG A 66 4.94 10.02 -14.27
C ARG A 66 5.07 8.49 -14.24
N PHE A 67 4.14 7.79 -13.60
CA PHE A 67 4.16 6.32 -13.51
C PHE A 67 4.04 5.66 -14.89
N GLU A 68 3.19 6.19 -15.77
CA GLU A 68 3.09 5.73 -17.15
C GLU A 68 4.42 5.86 -17.90
N LYS A 69 5.11 7.00 -17.74
CA LYS A 69 6.43 7.22 -18.33
C LYS A 69 7.49 6.25 -17.77
N GLU A 70 7.46 5.97 -16.47
CA GLU A 70 8.38 5.02 -15.82
C GLU A 70 8.18 3.58 -16.32
N LEU A 71 6.94 3.16 -16.57
CA LEU A 71 6.63 1.88 -17.19
C LEU A 71 7.05 1.85 -18.66
N ALA A 72 6.73 2.90 -19.42
CA ALA A 72 7.10 3.00 -20.83
C ALA A 72 8.62 2.98 -21.06
N ALA A 73 9.40 3.57 -20.15
CA ALA A 73 10.87 3.51 -20.19
C ALA A 73 11.43 2.07 -20.06
N GLN A 74 10.64 1.15 -19.53
CA GLN A 74 10.95 -0.29 -19.41
C GLN A 74 10.29 -1.12 -20.52
N GLY A 75 9.65 -0.49 -21.51
CA GLY A 75 8.91 -1.18 -22.56
C GLY A 75 7.56 -1.76 -22.11
N LEU A 76 7.05 -1.33 -20.96
CA LEU A 76 5.79 -1.79 -20.38
C LEU A 76 4.68 -0.76 -20.63
N ARG A 77 3.43 -1.21 -20.66
CA ARG A 77 2.27 -0.34 -20.93
C ARG A 77 1.37 -0.30 -19.69
N LEU A 78 0.98 0.89 -19.24
CA LEU A 78 0.21 1.06 -18.00
C LEU A 78 -1.14 0.31 -18.05
N GLU A 79 -1.74 0.17 -19.23
CA GLU A 79 -2.99 -0.56 -19.42
C GLU A 79 -2.92 -2.04 -19.04
N ASP A 80 -1.74 -2.66 -19.04
CA ASP A 80 -1.54 -4.06 -18.68
C ASP A 80 -1.38 -4.26 -17.15
N TYR A 81 -1.41 -3.16 -16.39
CA TYR A 81 -1.15 -3.15 -14.95
C TYR A 81 -2.27 -2.49 -14.13
N LEU A 82 -2.32 -2.86 -12.86
CA LEU A 82 -3.06 -2.16 -11.81
C LEU A 82 -2.06 -1.52 -10.84
N LEU A 83 -2.28 -0.24 -10.52
CA LEU A 83 -1.52 0.52 -9.56
C LEU A 83 -2.04 0.21 -8.16
N MET A 84 -1.13 -0.17 -7.28
CA MET A 84 -1.46 -0.60 -5.93
C MET A 84 -0.56 0.10 -4.91
N PRO A 85 -1.14 0.72 -3.86
CA PRO A 85 -0.37 1.26 -2.77
C PRO A 85 0.08 0.14 -1.82
N LEU A 86 1.30 0.25 -1.32
CA LEU A 86 1.92 -0.63 -0.33
C LEU A 86 2.45 0.21 0.83
N HIS A 87 2.34 -0.35 2.04
CA HIS A 87 3.03 0.22 3.19
C HIS A 87 4.55 0.13 2.98
N PRO A 88 5.34 1.17 3.25
CA PRO A 88 6.80 1.14 3.05
C PRO A 88 7.48 -0.02 3.78
N TRP A 89 7.16 -0.22 5.06
CA TRP A 89 7.63 -1.39 5.81
C TRP A 89 7.33 -2.73 5.11
N GLN A 90 6.12 -2.89 4.55
CA GLN A 90 5.73 -4.12 3.85
C GLN A 90 6.55 -4.31 2.57
N TRP A 91 6.82 -3.23 1.84
CA TRP A 91 7.69 -3.24 0.67
C TRP A 91 9.08 -3.75 1.04
N GLU A 92 9.74 -3.08 1.98
CA GLU A 92 11.14 -3.35 2.37
C GLU A 92 11.31 -4.74 2.99
N ASN A 93 10.42 -5.11 3.92
CA ASN A 93 10.62 -6.30 4.75
C ASN A 93 10.00 -7.58 4.17
N LYS A 94 9.10 -7.48 3.19
CA LYS A 94 8.37 -8.62 2.65
C LYS A 94 8.40 -8.68 1.12
N ILE A 95 7.99 -7.62 0.44
CA ILE A 95 7.76 -7.68 -1.01
C ILE A 95 9.07 -7.67 -1.79
N ALA A 96 10.00 -6.77 -1.49
CA ALA A 96 11.25 -6.62 -2.23
C ALA A 96 12.07 -7.92 -2.30
N THR A 97 12.03 -8.73 -1.23
CA THR A 97 12.72 -10.03 -1.19
C THR A 97 11.78 -11.18 -1.56
N GLY A 98 10.59 -11.26 -0.95
CA GLY A 98 9.68 -12.39 -1.11
C GLY A 98 9.05 -12.51 -2.51
N PHE A 99 9.00 -11.41 -3.27
CA PHE A 99 8.47 -11.35 -4.62
C PHE A 99 9.56 -10.99 -5.66
N ALA A 100 10.83 -11.24 -5.35
CA ALA A 100 11.95 -10.93 -6.23
C ALA A 100 11.81 -11.55 -7.64
N ALA A 101 11.25 -12.75 -7.75
CA ALA A 101 10.98 -13.39 -9.04
C ALA A 101 9.94 -12.62 -9.88
N GLU A 102 8.89 -12.11 -9.23
CA GLU A 102 7.83 -11.35 -9.89
C GLU A 102 8.30 -9.95 -10.27
N LEU A 103 9.17 -9.35 -9.46
CA LEU A 103 9.89 -8.12 -9.80
C LEU A 103 10.79 -8.31 -11.02
N HIS A 104 11.56 -9.40 -11.07
CA HIS A 104 12.44 -9.70 -12.20
C HIS A 104 11.67 -9.96 -13.50
N ARG A 105 10.50 -10.62 -13.42
CA ARG A 105 9.63 -10.90 -14.56
C ARG A 105 8.82 -9.68 -15.03
N GLY A 106 8.85 -8.57 -14.30
CA GLY A 106 8.01 -7.41 -14.58
C GLY A 106 6.53 -7.64 -14.26
N HIS A 107 6.17 -8.69 -13.51
CA HIS A 107 4.81 -8.89 -13.02
C HIS A 107 4.47 -7.91 -11.89
N LEU A 108 5.50 -7.44 -11.19
CA LEU A 108 5.42 -6.36 -10.23
C LEU A 108 6.51 -5.35 -10.57
N VAL A 109 6.18 -4.06 -10.61
CA VAL A 109 7.14 -2.99 -10.93
C VAL A 109 7.07 -1.92 -9.85
N TYR A 110 8.22 -1.55 -9.29
CA TYR A 110 8.31 -0.46 -8.32
C TYR A 110 8.23 0.90 -9.02
N LEU A 111 7.37 1.80 -8.52
CA LEU A 111 7.13 3.13 -9.08
C LEU A 111 7.53 4.28 -8.13
N GLY A 112 8.09 3.95 -6.97
CA GLY A 112 8.46 4.94 -5.98
C GLY A 112 7.35 5.30 -5.00
N GLU A 113 7.54 6.41 -4.30
CA GLU A 113 6.54 6.94 -3.36
C GLU A 113 5.46 7.75 -4.09
N GLY A 114 4.27 7.76 -3.48
CA GLY A 114 3.17 8.65 -3.85
C GLY A 114 3.42 10.10 -3.42
N PRO A 115 2.59 11.04 -3.89
CA PRO A 115 2.76 12.47 -3.56
C PRO A 115 2.38 12.78 -2.11
N ASP A 116 1.31 12.14 -1.63
CA ASP A 116 0.63 12.48 -0.39
C ASP A 116 1.22 11.74 0.82
N GLN A 117 1.18 12.41 1.96
CA GLN A 117 1.52 11.85 3.26
C GLN A 117 0.29 11.26 3.94
N TYR A 118 0.51 10.20 4.71
CA TYR A 118 -0.53 9.48 5.43
C TYR A 118 -0.15 9.29 6.90
N SER A 119 -1.13 9.45 7.78
CA SER A 119 -1.01 9.13 9.20
C SER A 119 -1.65 7.77 9.51
N ALA A 120 -0.91 6.91 10.21
CA ALA A 120 -1.38 5.62 10.64
C ALA A 120 -2.48 5.76 11.70
N GLN A 121 -3.60 5.08 11.48
CA GLN A 121 -4.71 5.05 12.43
C GLN A 121 -4.48 3.95 13.48
N GLN A 122 -5.37 3.80 14.47
CA GLN A 122 -5.21 2.81 15.55
C GLN A 122 -5.09 1.35 15.07
N SER A 123 -5.54 1.04 13.85
CA SER A 123 -5.36 -0.28 13.24
C SER A 123 -3.94 -0.51 12.69
N ILE A 124 -3.08 0.52 12.72
CA ILE A 124 -1.73 0.65 12.16
C ILE A 124 -1.73 0.69 10.62
N ARG A 125 -2.51 -0.20 10.00
CA ARG A 125 -2.53 -0.42 8.55
C ARG A 125 -3.68 0.27 7.81
N SER A 126 -4.55 0.98 8.51
CA SER A 126 -5.50 1.93 7.91
C SER A 126 -4.88 3.31 8.01
N LEU A 127 -4.82 4.02 6.91
CA LEU A 127 -4.02 5.21 6.73
C LEU A 127 -4.92 6.36 6.29
N PHE A 128 -4.85 7.47 7.01
CA PHE A 128 -5.58 8.70 6.71
C PHE A 128 -4.69 9.62 5.89
N ASN A 129 -5.19 10.17 4.78
CA ASN A 129 -4.46 11.12 3.97
C ASN A 129 -4.45 12.49 4.67
N VAL A 130 -3.28 12.95 5.12
CA VAL A 130 -3.16 14.23 5.84
C VAL A 130 -3.07 15.43 4.91
N ASP A 131 -2.60 15.21 3.67
CA ASP A 131 -2.47 16.26 2.66
C ASP A 131 -3.83 16.54 1.98
N GLN A 132 -4.65 15.51 1.79
CA GLN A 132 -5.99 15.58 1.19
C GLN A 132 -7.04 14.85 2.06
N PRO A 133 -7.54 15.47 3.14
CA PRO A 133 -8.46 14.86 4.12
C PRO A 133 -9.77 14.28 3.55
N GLU A 134 -10.21 14.77 2.40
CA GLU A 134 -11.42 14.33 1.69
C GLU A 134 -11.21 13.07 0.84
N HIS A 135 -9.97 12.64 0.64
CA HIS A 135 -9.64 11.42 -0.08
C HIS A 135 -9.94 10.17 0.76
N TYR A 136 -10.08 9.02 0.08
CA TYR A 136 -10.33 7.75 0.74
C TYR A 136 -9.20 7.36 1.70
N TYR A 137 -9.58 6.75 2.84
CA TYR A 137 -8.63 6.01 3.66
C TYR A 137 -8.01 4.88 2.84
N THR A 138 -6.70 4.69 2.98
CA THR A 138 -5.99 3.57 2.35
C THR A 138 -5.69 2.50 3.39
N LYS A 139 -6.10 1.26 3.13
CA LYS A 139 -5.81 0.13 4.02
C LYS A 139 -4.87 -0.85 3.35
N THR A 140 -3.68 -1.03 3.92
CA THR A 140 -2.61 -1.82 3.31
C THR A 140 -2.42 -3.18 3.97
N ALA A 141 -1.90 -4.15 3.22
CA ALA A 141 -1.37 -5.36 3.85
C ALA A 141 -0.14 -4.99 4.68
N LEU A 142 -0.06 -5.50 5.91
CA LEU A 142 1.08 -5.28 6.79
C LEU A 142 1.40 -6.55 7.55
N GLY A 143 2.51 -7.20 7.18
CA GLY A 143 2.95 -8.49 7.70
C GLY A 143 3.52 -8.43 9.12
N ILE A 144 3.02 -7.53 9.97
CA ILE A 144 3.35 -7.48 11.39
C ILE A 144 2.34 -8.32 12.19
N LEU A 145 2.80 -8.86 13.31
CA LEU A 145 1.95 -9.56 14.25
C LEU A 145 1.51 -8.58 15.35
N ASN A 146 0.20 -8.33 15.43
CA ASN A 146 -0.35 -7.48 16.48
C ASN A 146 -1.56 -8.15 17.13
N MET A 147 -1.55 -8.29 18.45
CA MET A 147 -2.56 -9.04 19.23
C MET A 147 -2.72 -10.51 18.79
N GLY A 148 -1.64 -11.19 18.39
CA GLY A 148 -1.68 -12.60 18.00
C GLY A 148 -2.11 -12.88 16.56
N PHE A 149 -2.45 -11.85 15.77
CA PHE A 149 -2.86 -12.01 14.37
C PHE A 149 -1.93 -11.26 13.42
N MET A 150 -1.61 -11.91 12.30
CA MET A 150 -0.96 -11.26 11.15
C MET A 150 -1.90 -10.22 10.55
N ARG A 151 -1.41 -9.00 10.33
CA ARG A 151 -2.19 -7.89 9.75
C ARG A 151 -2.16 -7.89 8.22
N GLY A 152 -2.25 -9.07 7.60
CA GLY A 152 -2.37 -9.24 6.15
C GLY A 152 -3.76 -8.92 5.59
N LEU A 153 -3.85 -8.63 4.30
CA LEU A 153 -5.11 -8.64 3.53
C LEU A 153 -5.12 -9.88 2.65
N SER A 154 -6.23 -10.63 2.68
CA SER A 154 -6.39 -11.82 1.85
C SER A 154 -6.93 -11.40 0.49
N ALA A 155 -6.24 -11.78 -0.59
CA ALA A 155 -6.70 -11.53 -1.96
C ALA A 155 -8.09 -12.14 -2.22
N TYR A 156 -8.38 -13.31 -1.65
CA TYR A 156 -9.69 -13.96 -1.77
C TYR A 156 -10.83 -13.10 -1.21
N TYR A 157 -10.63 -12.48 -0.05
CA TYR A 157 -11.64 -11.59 0.56
C TYR A 157 -11.77 -10.25 -0.15
N MET A 158 -10.80 -9.86 -0.99
CA MET A 158 -10.88 -8.63 -1.80
C MET A 158 -11.57 -8.85 -3.15
N ALA A 159 -11.75 -10.11 -3.56
CA ALA A 159 -12.44 -10.44 -4.81
C ALA A 159 -13.97 -10.46 -4.69
N SER A 160 -14.51 -10.31 -3.47
CA SER A 160 -15.94 -10.39 -3.14
C SER A 160 -16.54 -9.05 -2.74
#